data_AF-A0A1I7UZJ6-F1
#
_entry.id   AF-A0A1I7UZJ6-F1
#
_cell.length_a   1.000
_cell.length_b   1.000
_cell.length_c   1.000
_cell.angle_alpha   90.00
_cell.angle_beta   90.00
_cell.angle_gamma   90.00
#
_symmetry.space_group_name_H-M   'P 1'
#
loop_
_entity.id
_entity.type
_entity.pdbx_description
1 polymer ?
#
loop_
_entity_poly.entity_id
_entity_poly.type
_entity_poly.pdbx_seq_one_letter_code
_entity_poly.pdbx_strand_id
1 'polypeptide(L)'
;MTYFGNKDDERFWQVTNYERDCYIKSNGVQFCNRFPVVYDFGLKRDYEYVRVKKWKCRESEDVLKIARRSKEVILDESEFMSRSLNDFFNHWLENRIEELKFLSIRMFYYTENLVFRGIENRILDTTKEVNYKSYTGELYRLSPGKRLRRDDGVIASFYFDPNTKILNFGVVTDNNGNK
;
A
#
# COMPACT_ATOMS: atom_id res chain seq x y z
N MET A 1 -2.64 16.51 7.41
CA MET A 1 -2.13 15.98 6.12
C MET A 1 -1.29 17.06 5.47
N THR A 2 -0.08 16.75 4.99
CA THR A 2 0.71 17.69 4.18
C THR A 2 0.63 17.31 2.71
N TYR A 3 0.44 18.29 1.83
CA TYR A 3 0.34 18.10 0.38
C TYR A 3 1.60 18.57 -0.32
N PHE A 4 2.01 17.84 -1.35
CA PHE A 4 3.22 18.11 -2.09
C PHE A 4 2.97 18.14 -3.60
N GLY A 5 3.43 19.22 -4.25
CA GLY A 5 3.17 19.50 -5.65
C GLY A 5 1.89 20.29 -5.86
N ASN A 6 2.02 21.56 -6.23
CA ASN A 6 0.90 22.36 -6.73
C ASN A 6 0.68 22.06 -8.22
N LYS A 7 -0.54 22.23 -8.73
CA LYS A 7 -0.82 22.16 -10.18
C LYS A 7 0.04 23.16 -10.99
N ASP A 8 0.48 24.24 -10.36
CA ASP A 8 1.17 25.35 -11.00
C ASP A 8 2.71 25.29 -10.89
N ASP A 9 3.28 24.25 -10.25
CA ASP A 9 4.73 24.12 -10.08
C ASP A 9 5.20 22.67 -10.32
N GLU A 10 5.69 22.44 -11.53
CA GLU A 10 6.26 21.16 -11.98
C GLU A 10 7.66 20.88 -11.41
N ARG A 11 8.20 21.73 -10.54
CA ARG A 11 9.52 21.47 -9.96
C ARG A 11 9.54 20.13 -9.23
N PHE A 12 10.42 19.25 -9.69
CA PHE A 12 10.75 17.97 -9.08
C PHE A 12 11.37 18.20 -7.71
N TRP A 13 10.56 18.50 -6.71
CA TRP A 13 11.03 18.51 -5.35
C TRP A 13 11.39 17.06 -4.98
N GLN A 14 12.64 16.85 -4.54
CA GLN A 14 13.06 15.56 -4.01
C GLN A 14 12.44 15.40 -2.60
N VAL A 15 11.88 14.22 -2.31
CA VAL A 15 11.34 13.84 -1.00
C VAL A 15 12.37 14.12 0.09
N THR A 16 13.65 13.88 -0.21
CA THR A 16 14.79 14.13 0.67
C THR A 16 14.99 15.60 1.03
N ASN A 17 14.70 16.53 0.11
CA ASN A 17 14.75 17.97 0.39
C ASN A 17 13.52 18.37 1.21
N TYR A 18 12.35 17.81 0.94
CA TYR A 18 11.16 18.04 1.75
C TYR A 18 11.33 17.57 3.21
N GLU A 19 11.79 16.33 3.43
CA GLU A 19 11.97 15.81 4.79
C GLU A 19 13.03 16.61 5.57
N ARG A 20 13.97 17.25 4.87
CA ARG A 20 14.97 18.16 5.46
C ARG A 20 14.40 19.55 5.76
N ASP A 21 13.76 20.17 4.76
CA ASP A 21 13.43 21.60 4.77
C ASP A 21 12.04 21.86 5.39
N CYS A 22 11.13 20.90 5.27
CA CYS A 22 9.77 20.96 5.79
C CYS A 22 9.65 20.09 7.05
N TYR A 23 10.22 20.59 8.15
CA TYR A 23 10.07 20.05 9.51
C TYR A 23 8.64 20.26 10.07
N ILE A 24 7.61 20.10 9.24
CA ILE A 24 6.24 20.08 9.71
C ILE A 24 5.94 18.63 10.11
N LYS A 25 5.69 18.42 11.41
CA LYS A 25 5.27 17.16 12.05
C LYS A 25 3.88 16.74 11.57
N SER A 26 3.70 16.46 10.30
CA SER A 26 2.49 15.81 9.83
C SER A 26 2.68 14.30 9.86
N ASN A 27 1.74 13.62 10.52
CA ASN A 27 1.67 12.15 10.54
C ASN A 27 1.32 11.56 9.16
N GLY A 28 0.92 12.38 8.19
CA GLY A 28 0.61 11.93 6.85
C GLY A 28 1.01 12.91 5.76
N VAL A 29 1.46 12.36 4.63
CA VAL A 29 1.93 13.09 3.45
C VAL A 29 1.23 12.59 2.18
N GLN A 30 0.92 13.53 1.29
CA GLN A 30 0.37 13.24 -0.02
C GLN A 30 1.21 13.90 -1.12
N PHE A 31 1.65 13.10 -2.09
CA PHE A 31 2.42 13.53 -3.25
C PHE A 31 1.54 13.60 -4.49
N CYS A 32 1.36 14.80 -5.05
CA CYS A 32 0.45 15.08 -6.16
C CYS A 32 1.15 15.19 -7.53
N ASN A 33 2.47 15.38 -7.55
CA ASN A 33 3.26 15.56 -8.77
C ASN A 33 3.68 14.23 -9.39
N ARG A 34 4.02 14.28 -10.69
CA ARG A 34 4.61 13.14 -11.41
C ARG A 34 6.05 12.93 -10.95
N PHE A 35 6.40 11.68 -10.70
CA PHE A 35 7.78 11.29 -10.42
C PHE A 35 8.48 10.78 -11.68
N PRO A 36 9.80 11.02 -11.82
CA PRO A 36 10.62 10.33 -12.81
C PRO A 36 10.48 8.80 -12.69
N VAL A 37 10.65 8.10 -13.81
CA VAL A 37 10.54 6.62 -13.84
C VAL A 37 11.55 5.96 -12.89
N VAL A 38 12.74 6.55 -12.74
CA VAL A 38 13.84 6.05 -11.89
C VAL A 38 13.89 6.72 -10.52
N TYR A 39 12.76 7.23 -10.04
CA TYR A 39 12.73 7.96 -8.78
C TYR A 39 12.83 7.02 -7.58
N ASP A 40 13.83 7.25 -6.72
CA ASP A 40 13.98 6.50 -5.48
C ASP A 40 13.12 7.11 -4.37
N PHE A 41 12.01 6.44 -4.04
CA PHE A 41 11.01 6.88 -3.06
C PHE A 41 11.39 6.48 -1.62
N GLY A 42 12.67 6.61 -1.26
CA GLY A 42 13.17 6.31 0.07
C GLY A 42 12.73 7.36 1.09
N LEU A 43 11.70 7.05 1.87
CA LEU A 43 11.29 7.86 3.03
C LEU A 43 12.33 7.75 4.14
N LYS A 44 12.72 8.87 4.74
CA LYS A 44 13.67 8.91 5.87
C LYS A 44 12.99 8.92 7.22
N ARG A 45 11.69 9.22 7.29
CA ARG A 45 10.90 9.19 8.52
C ARG A 45 9.70 8.25 8.40
N ASP A 46 9.17 7.85 9.55
CA ASP A 46 7.97 7.03 9.62
C ASP A 46 6.72 7.92 9.47
N TYR A 47 5.69 7.39 8.82
CA TYR A 47 4.41 8.05 8.58
C TYR A 47 3.25 7.14 8.98
N GLU A 48 2.18 7.73 9.50
CA GLU A 48 0.89 7.04 9.63
C GLU A 48 0.25 6.84 8.25
N TYR A 49 0.46 7.79 7.33
CA TYR A 49 -0.21 7.79 6.03
C TYR A 49 0.67 8.37 4.92
N VAL A 50 0.77 7.64 3.81
CA VAL A 50 1.39 8.11 2.57
C VAL A 50 0.47 7.88 1.40
N ARG A 51 0.18 8.93 0.64
CA ARG A 51 -0.54 8.82 -0.64
C ARG A 51 0.30 9.37 -1.78
N VAL A 52 0.46 8.60 -2.84
CA VAL A 52 1.17 9.01 -4.06
C VAL A 52 0.19 8.97 -5.22
N LYS A 53 -0.12 10.15 -5.77
CA LYS A 53 -1.14 10.27 -6.82
C LYS A 53 -0.64 9.85 -8.20
N LYS A 54 0.62 10.15 -8.51
CA LYS A 54 1.17 10.05 -9.88
C LYS A 54 2.56 9.42 -9.89
N TRP A 55 2.63 8.12 -9.60
CA TRP A 55 3.90 7.39 -9.64
C TRP A 55 3.74 6.04 -10.32
N LYS A 56 4.45 5.84 -11.42
CA LYS A 56 4.41 4.60 -12.20
C LYS A 56 5.33 3.53 -11.59
N CYS A 57 5.15 3.21 -10.30
CA CYS A 57 5.91 2.10 -9.69
C CYS A 57 5.54 0.78 -10.37
N ARG A 58 6.55 -0.07 -10.58
CA ARG A 58 6.40 -1.37 -11.27
C ARG A 58 6.84 -2.53 -10.37
N GLU A 59 7.85 -2.29 -9.55
CA GLU A 59 8.52 -3.32 -8.78
C GLU A 59 8.00 -3.36 -7.34
N SER A 60 8.02 -4.56 -6.77
CA SER A 60 7.67 -4.78 -5.36
C SER A 60 8.57 -3.96 -4.42
N GLU A 61 9.87 -3.89 -4.71
CA GLU A 61 10.83 -3.16 -3.88
C GLU A 61 10.51 -1.66 -3.77
N ASP A 62 9.96 -1.05 -4.81
CA ASP A 62 9.51 0.35 -4.76
C ASP A 62 8.39 0.54 -3.73
N VAL A 63 7.41 -0.36 -3.74
CA VAL A 63 6.30 -0.35 -2.76
C VAL A 63 6.83 -0.64 -1.36
N LEU A 64 7.77 -1.58 -1.23
CA LEU A 64 8.38 -1.97 0.06
C LEU A 64 9.14 -0.81 0.71
N LYS A 65 9.85 0.02 -0.06
CA LYS A 65 10.55 1.21 0.46
C LYS A 65 9.62 2.16 1.21
N ILE A 66 8.42 2.37 0.69
CA ILE A 66 7.40 3.21 1.33
C ILE A 66 6.75 2.45 2.49
N ALA A 67 6.33 1.20 2.25
CA ALA A 67 5.60 0.39 3.22
C ALA A 67 6.39 0.12 4.51
N ARG A 68 7.72 0.01 4.45
CA ARG A 68 8.58 -0.16 5.64
C ARG A 68 8.58 1.04 6.58
N ARG A 69 8.15 2.20 6.10
CA ARG A 69 8.14 3.49 6.82
C ARG A 69 6.74 4.07 6.92
N SER A 70 5.70 3.29 6.65
CA SER A 70 4.33 3.78 6.56
C SER A 70 3.33 2.77 7.06
N LYS A 71 2.37 3.21 7.89
CA LYS A 71 1.27 2.35 8.31
C LYS A 71 0.22 2.20 7.22
N GLU A 72 -0.04 3.26 6.48
CA GLU A 72 -0.97 3.25 5.35
C GLU A 72 -0.31 3.80 4.10
N VAL A 73 -0.46 3.08 2.98
CA VAL A 73 0.05 3.48 1.68
C VAL A 73 -1.06 3.44 0.64
N ILE A 74 -1.23 4.53 -0.11
CA ILE A 74 -2.18 4.62 -1.23
C ILE A 74 -1.45 5.07 -2.48
N LEU A 75 -1.49 4.27 -3.53
CA LEU A 75 -0.88 4.54 -4.84
C LEU A 75 -2.00 4.61 -5.89
N ASP A 76 -2.43 5.83 -6.23
CA ASP A 76 -3.59 6.06 -7.10
C ASP A 76 -3.31 5.67 -8.57
N GLU A 77 -2.08 5.92 -9.02
CA GLU A 77 -1.54 5.50 -10.31
C GLU A 77 -0.36 4.56 -10.04
N SER A 78 -0.26 3.47 -10.81
CA SER A 78 0.85 2.52 -10.74
C SER A 78 0.87 1.65 -12.01
N GLU A 79 2.00 1.00 -12.29
CA GLU A 79 2.15 -0.01 -13.35
C GLU A 79 2.38 -1.41 -12.74
N PHE A 80 1.93 -1.61 -11.50
CA PHE A 80 2.16 -2.82 -10.72
C PHE A 80 1.43 -4.04 -11.31
N MET A 81 2.14 -5.17 -11.40
CA MET A 81 1.63 -6.39 -12.03
C MET A 81 1.49 -7.53 -11.03
N SER A 82 0.83 -8.61 -11.47
CA SER A 82 0.58 -9.79 -10.62
C SER A 82 1.84 -10.40 -10.02
N ARG A 83 2.96 -10.40 -10.76
CA ARG A 83 4.26 -10.90 -10.27
C ARG A 83 4.80 -10.03 -9.14
N SER A 84 4.82 -8.71 -9.34
CA SER A 84 5.23 -7.75 -8.31
C SER A 84 4.36 -7.86 -7.04
N LEU A 85 3.07 -8.16 -7.19
CA LEU A 85 2.19 -8.40 -6.05
C LEU A 85 2.48 -9.71 -5.33
N ASN A 86 2.76 -10.79 -6.06
CA ASN A 86 3.22 -12.05 -5.46
C ASN A 86 4.52 -11.82 -4.67
N ASP A 87 5.50 -11.10 -5.25
CA ASP A 87 6.74 -10.76 -4.57
C ASP A 87 6.48 -9.94 -3.30
N PHE A 88 5.58 -8.96 -3.36
CA PHE A 88 5.17 -8.19 -2.19
C PHE A 88 4.53 -9.06 -1.10
N PHE A 89 3.64 -9.98 -1.46
CA PHE A 89 3.03 -10.92 -0.49
C PHE A 89 4.06 -11.84 0.14
N ASN A 90 4.98 -12.41 -0.65
CA ASN A 90 6.09 -13.21 -0.11
C ASN A 90 6.96 -12.39 0.85
N HIS A 91 7.31 -11.15 0.50
CA HIS A 91 8.05 -10.27 1.42
C HIS A 91 7.27 -9.97 2.71
N TRP A 92 5.96 -9.74 2.63
CA TRP A 92 5.14 -9.49 3.81
C TRP A 92 5.05 -10.72 4.73
N LEU A 93 5.00 -11.93 4.15
CA LEU A 93 5.01 -13.20 4.86
C LEU A 93 6.36 -13.48 5.55
N GLU A 94 7.46 -13.26 4.85
CA GLU A 94 8.80 -13.68 5.29
C GLU A 94 9.53 -12.60 6.10
N ASN A 95 9.52 -11.35 5.64
CA ASN A 95 10.38 -10.28 6.14
C ASN A 95 9.70 -9.33 7.13
N ARG A 96 8.46 -9.66 7.54
CA ARG A 96 7.67 -8.95 8.56
C ARG A 96 7.69 -7.42 8.41
N ILE A 97 6.89 -6.90 7.49
CA ILE A 97 6.63 -5.46 7.41
C ILE A 97 5.59 -5.12 8.48
N GLU A 98 6.02 -4.98 9.73
CA GLU A 98 5.14 -4.90 10.90
C GLU A 98 4.29 -3.61 10.95
N GLU A 99 4.85 -2.51 10.46
CA GLU A 99 4.21 -1.20 10.48
C GLU A 99 3.06 -1.11 9.48
N LEU A 100 3.17 -1.76 8.31
CA LEU A 100 2.16 -1.66 7.27
C LEU A 100 0.84 -2.33 7.72
N LYS A 101 -0.19 -1.51 7.89
CA LYS A 101 -1.56 -1.93 8.17
C LYS A 101 -2.44 -1.91 6.93
N PHE A 102 -2.15 -1.06 5.95
CA PHE A 102 -2.96 -0.92 4.76
C PHE A 102 -2.18 -0.51 3.51
N LEU A 103 -2.51 -1.14 2.38
CA LEU A 103 -2.03 -0.79 1.05
C LEU A 103 -3.22 -0.75 0.09
N SER A 104 -3.40 0.37 -0.61
CA SER A 104 -4.26 0.47 -1.79
C SER A 104 -3.41 0.79 -3.01
N ILE A 105 -3.51 -0.03 -4.05
CA ILE A 105 -2.69 0.11 -5.25
C ILE A 105 -3.50 -0.21 -6.51
N ARG A 106 -3.39 0.66 -7.52
CA ARG A 106 -3.93 0.39 -8.85
C ARG A 106 -3.07 -0.64 -9.58
N MET A 107 -3.63 -1.77 -9.96
CA MET A 107 -2.95 -2.81 -10.74
C MET A 107 -3.02 -2.50 -12.24
N PHE A 108 -1.91 -2.68 -12.95
CA PHE A 108 -1.90 -2.71 -14.41
C PHE A 108 -2.47 -4.01 -14.95
N TYR A 109 -2.08 -5.13 -14.35
CA TYR A 109 -2.54 -6.46 -14.74
C TYR A 109 -2.66 -7.39 -13.52
N TYR A 110 -3.82 -8.02 -13.38
CA TYR A 110 -4.14 -8.94 -12.28
C TYR A 110 -4.57 -10.29 -12.81
N THR A 111 -3.95 -11.36 -12.31
CA THR A 111 -4.34 -12.75 -12.53
C THR A 111 -4.04 -13.53 -11.26
N GLU A 112 -5.09 -14.09 -10.64
CA GLU A 112 -4.98 -14.78 -9.34
C GLU A 112 -3.90 -15.86 -9.34
N ASN A 113 -3.84 -16.70 -10.39
CA ASN A 113 -2.84 -17.76 -10.50
C ASN A 113 -1.40 -17.25 -10.43
N LEU A 114 -1.12 -16.04 -10.93
CA LEU A 114 0.21 -15.44 -10.85
C LEU A 114 0.45 -14.79 -9.48
N VAL A 115 -0.58 -14.21 -8.87
CA VAL A 115 -0.49 -13.58 -7.55
C VAL A 115 -0.28 -14.60 -6.44
N PHE A 116 -0.89 -15.78 -6.54
CA PHE A 116 -0.86 -16.80 -5.48
C PHE A 116 0.19 -17.88 -5.68
N ARG A 117 0.97 -17.80 -6.77
CA ARG A 117 1.97 -18.82 -7.10
C ARG A 117 2.91 -19.08 -5.92
N GLY A 118 2.95 -20.32 -5.46
CA GLY A 118 3.81 -20.77 -4.35
C GLY A 118 3.30 -20.44 -2.94
N ILE A 119 2.17 -19.75 -2.81
CA ILE A 119 1.54 -19.39 -1.53
C ILE A 119 0.07 -19.80 -1.48
N GLU A 120 -0.39 -20.65 -2.40
CA GLU A 120 -1.79 -21.03 -2.56
C GLU A 120 -2.37 -21.64 -1.27
N ASN A 121 -1.56 -22.43 -0.55
CA ASN A 121 -1.92 -23.04 0.73
C ASN A 121 -2.07 -22.05 1.89
N ARG A 122 -1.62 -20.80 1.72
CA ARG A 122 -1.75 -19.71 2.71
C ARG A 122 -2.93 -18.79 2.40
N ILE A 123 -3.61 -18.99 1.27
CA ILE A 123 -4.76 -18.18 0.83
C ILE A 123 -6.07 -18.85 1.24
N LEU A 124 -6.97 -18.07 1.83
CA LEU A 124 -8.33 -18.51 2.16
C LEU A 124 -9.36 -17.55 1.57
N ASP A 125 -10.44 -18.09 1.04
CA ASP A 125 -11.60 -17.27 0.68
C ASP A 125 -12.31 -16.75 1.92
N THR A 126 -12.83 -15.52 1.83
CA THR A 126 -13.64 -14.94 2.89
C THR A 126 -14.86 -14.23 2.32
N THR A 127 -16.02 -14.50 2.91
CA THR A 127 -17.31 -13.90 2.54
C THR A 127 -17.77 -12.85 3.54
N LYS A 128 -17.18 -12.82 4.74
CA LYS A 128 -17.49 -11.83 5.77
C LYS A 128 -17.02 -10.47 5.29
N GLU A 129 -17.94 -9.51 5.20
CA GLU A 129 -17.58 -8.15 4.80
C GLU A 129 -16.57 -7.54 5.78
N VAL A 130 -15.49 -6.99 5.23
CA VAL A 130 -14.46 -6.29 5.98
C VAL A 130 -14.09 -5.05 5.20
N ASN A 131 -14.17 -3.91 5.87
CA ASN A 131 -13.75 -2.62 5.34
C ASN A 131 -12.61 -2.07 6.20
N TYR A 132 -11.65 -1.41 5.58
CA TYR A 132 -10.60 -0.65 6.23
C TYR A 132 -10.98 0.83 6.22
N LYS A 133 -10.95 1.49 7.38
CA LYS A 133 -11.10 2.94 7.47
C LYS A 133 -9.71 3.56 7.53
N SER A 134 -9.33 4.25 6.46
CA SER A 134 -8.04 4.95 6.38
C SER A 134 -7.93 6.10 7.37
N TYR A 135 -6.70 6.57 7.55
CA TYR A 135 -6.34 7.76 8.31
C TYR A 135 -7.14 9.00 7.88
N THR A 136 -7.49 9.12 6.60
CA THR A 136 -8.31 10.22 6.05
C THR A 136 -9.82 10.00 6.23
N GLY A 137 -10.23 8.84 6.73
CA GLY A 137 -11.63 8.45 6.91
C GLY A 137 -12.27 7.79 5.68
N GLU A 138 -11.56 7.68 4.56
CA GLU A 138 -12.00 6.94 3.37
C GLU A 138 -12.13 5.43 3.73
N LEU A 139 -13.21 4.80 3.26
CA LEU A 139 -13.48 3.38 3.46
C LEU A 139 -13.04 2.56 2.26
N TYR A 140 -12.27 1.50 2.50
CA TYR A 140 -11.74 0.60 1.48
C TYR A 140 -12.22 -0.82 1.76
N ARG A 141 -12.86 -1.42 0.76
CA ARG A 141 -13.30 -2.81 0.86
C ARG A 141 -12.11 -3.75 0.83
N LEU A 142 -12.04 -4.65 1.82
CA LEU A 142 -11.09 -5.76 1.91
C LEU A 142 -11.75 -7.13 1.70
N SER A 143 -13.06 -7.24 1.91
CA SER A 143 -13.81 -8.51 1.77
C SER A 143 -15.31 -8.24 1.51
N PRO A 144 -16.12 -9.13 0.85
CA PRO A 144 -15.78 -10.44 0.30
C PRO A 144 -14.53 -10.42 -0.58
N GLY A 145 -13.60 -11.34 -0.33
CA GLY A 145 -12.23 -11.30 -0.85
C GLY A 145 -11.41 -12.49 -0.38
N LYS A 146 -10.09 -12.29 -0.25
CA LYS A 146 -9.13 -13.32 0.14
C LYS A 146 -8.47 -12.95 1.46
N ARG A 147 -7.99 -13.94 2.20
CA ARG A 147 -7.17 -13.80 3.40
C ARG A 147 -5.83 -14.45 3.19
N LEU A 148 -4.81 -13.81 3.72
CA LEU A 148 -3.44 -14.31 3.78
C LEU A 148 -3.01 -14.37 5.25
N ARG A 149 -2.53 -15.53 5.70
CA ARG A 149 -2.07 -15.72 7.07
C ARG A 149 -0.55 -15.85 7.11
N ARG A 150 0.08 -15.07 7.97
CA ARG A 150 1.50 -15.14 8.29
C ARG A 150 1.77 -16.12 9.43
N ASP A 151 3.00 -16.61 9.53
CA ASP A 151 3.38 -17.67 10.49
C ASP A 151 3.30 -17.22 11.96
N ASP A 152 3.35 -15.91 12.22
CA ASP A 152 3.12 -15.31 13.55
C ASP A 152 1.63 -15.17 13.90
N GLY A 153 0.73 -15.66 13.04
CA GLY A 153 -0.72 -15.60 13.24
C GLY A 153 -1.38 -14.32 12.75
N VAL A 154 -0.63 -13.32 12.27
CA VAL A 154 -1.22 -12.11 11.69
C VAL A 154 -1.95 -12.45 10.39
N ILE A 155 -3.18 -11.96 10.26
CA ILE A 155 -4.03 -12.17 9.08
C ILE A 155 -4.18 -10.84 8.35
N ALA A 156 -4.00 -10.86 7.04
CA ALA A 156 -4.42 -9.78 6.17
C ALA A 156 -5.59 -10.22 5.30
N SER A 157 -6.53 -9.30 5.03
CA SER A 157 -7.53 -9.46 3.99
C SER A 157 -7.17 -8.60 2.80
N PHE A 158 -7.50 -9.07 1.61
CA PHE A 158 -7.34 -8.28 0.40
C PHE A 158 -8.44 -8.56 -0.62
N TYR A 159 -8.72 -7.54 -1.41
CA TYR A 159 -9.74 -7.55 -2.45
C TYR A 159 -9.25 -6.79 -3.66
N PHE A 160 -9.45 -7.40 -4.84
CA PHE A 160 -9.22 -6.75 -6.14
C PHE A 160 -10.56 -6.43 -6.78
N ASP A 161 -10.76 -5.17 -7.13
CA ASP A 161 -11.91 -4.73 -7.92
C ASP A 161 -11.55 -4.71 -9.42
N PRO A 162 -12.16 -5.58 -10.24
CA PRO A 162 -11.87 -5.65 -11.67
C PRO A 162 -12.33 -4.42 -12.46
N ASN A 163 -13.25 -3.60 -11.93
CA ASN A 163 -13.76 -2.40 -12.59
C ASN A 163 -12.80 -1.22 -12.40
N THR A 164 -12.37 -0.97 -11.17
CA THR A 164 -11.44 0.13 -10.86
C THR A 164 -9.97 -0.25 -11.06
N LYS A 165 -9.69 -1.56 -11.14
CA LYS A 165 -8.35 -2.16 -11.13
C LYS A 165 -7.59 -1.89 -9.83
N ILE A 166 -8.28 -1.59 -8.74
CA ILE A 166 -7.64 -1.33 -7.44
C ILE A 166 -7.58 -2.63 -6.63
N LEU A 167 -6.41 -2.91 -6.08
CA LEU A 167 -6.23 -3.91 -5.03
C LEU A 167 -6.08 -3.20 -3.69
N ASN A 168 -6.92 -3.57 -2.73
CA ASN A 168 -6.79 -3.18 -1.35
C ASN A 168 -6.28 -4.37 -0.54
N PHE A 169 -5.26 -4.15 0.26
CA PHE A 169 -4.69 -5.09 1.22
C PHE A 169 -4.72 -4.44 2.59
N GLY A 170 -5.15 -5.16 3.62
CA GLY A 170 -5.12 -4.64 4.98
C GLY A 170 -5.01 -5.72 6.04
N VAL A 171 -4.22 -5.44 7.08
CA VAL A 171 -4.07 -6.31 8.24
C VAL A 171 -5.37 -6.27 9.05
N VAL A 172 -5.96 -7.44 9.27
CA VAL A 172 -7.15 -7.59 10.10
C VAL A 172 -6.69 -7.93 11.50
N THR A 173 -6.85 -6.99 12.42
CA THR A 173 -6.85 -7.34 13.84
C THR A 173 -8.15 -8.05 14.13
N ASP A 174 -8.09 -9.23 14.75
CA ASP A 174 -9.25 -9.88 15.34
C ASP A 174 -9.76 -9.02 16.51
N ASN A 175 -10.38 -7.88 16.19
CA ASN A 175 -11.20 -7.16 17.13
C ASN A 175 -12.51 -7.95 17.25
N ASN A 176 -12.46 -9.01 18.06
CA ASN A 176 -13.58 -9.31 18.94
C ASN A 176 -13.71 -8.15 19.94
N GLY A 177 -14.12 -6.99 19.43
CA GLY A 177 -14.39 -5.78 20.19
C GLY A 177 -15.75 -5.87 20.84
N ASN A 178 -15.86 -6.70 21.88
CA ASN A 178 -16.70 -6.42 23.03
C ASN A 178 -15.77 -5.91 24.12
N LYS A 179 -15.63 -4.59 24.23
CA LYS A 179 -15.41 -3.87 25.49
C LYS A 179 -16.01 -2.48 25.37
#